data_AF-A0A9E5S524-F1
#
_entry.id   AF-A0A9E5S524-F1
#
_cell.length_a   1.000
_cell.length_b   1.000
_cell.length_c   1.000
_cell.angle_alpha   90.00
_cell.angle_beta   90.00
_cell.angle_gamma   90.00
#
_symmetry.space_group_name_H-M   'P 1'
#
loop_
_entity.id
_entity.type
_entity.pdbx_description
1 polymer ?
#
loop_
_entity_poly.entity_id
_entity_poly.type
_entity_poly.pdbx_seq_one_letter_code
_entity_poly.pdbx_strand_id
1 'polypeptide(L)'
;MVFNVFKFLFGFTLAIAILIGGGVATGIYFMNQSSRIPPKPIYPNDDPKLREQLAKTPLPKQTKLSDNSSNKNSEDKSEVKVTPTPTPTPTPISTEKPENEKKPLPPGAYQARVTWNQGLRLRSEPKADSQAVGGVGFNQKVIVIEESDDKTWQKVRLEDGSQEGWVKSRNTQKLDEQDEQTNEDNSQPNPR
;
A
#
# COMPACT_ATOMS: atom_id res chain seq x y z
N MET A 1 -7.13 -25.80 59.71
CA MET A 1 -7.51 -25.48 58.31
C MET A 1 -6.88 -24.19 57.81
N VAL A 2 -6.92 -23.10 58.59
CA VAL A 2 -6.40 -21.76 58.19
C VAL A 2 -4.91 -21.75 57.79
N PHE A 3 -4.04 -22.48 58.50
CA PHE A 3 -2.59 -22.53 58.18
C PHE A 3 -2.29 -23.13 56.79
N ASN A 4 -3.08 -24.13 56.35
CA ASN A 4 -2.91 -24.74 55.03
C ASN A 4 -3.34 -23.78 53.91
N VAL A 5 -4.36 -22.95 54.17
CA VAL A 5 -4.79 -21.89 53.26
C VAL A 5 -3.73 -20.80 53.14
N PHE A 6 -3.09 -20.39 54.24
CA PHE A 6 -1.96 -19.46 54.20
C PHE A 6 -0.77 -20.02 53.40
N LYS A 7 -0.43 -21.31 53.60
CA LYS A 7 0.65 -21.95 52.85
C LYS A 7 0.36 -22.03 51.35
N PHE A 8 -0.90 -22.27 50.98
CA PHE A 8 -1.36 -22.23 49.58
C PHE A 8 -1.30 -20.82 49.00
N LEU A 9 -1.80 -19.81 49.72
CA LEU A 9 -1.74 -18.41 49.29
C LEU A 9 -0.30 -17.95 49.05
N PHE A 10 0.62 -18.32 49.94
CA PHE A 10 2.04 -17.97 49.81
C PHE A 10 2.71 -18.65 48.61
N GLY A 11 2.36 -19.91 48.33
CA GLY A 11 2.82 -20.60 47.13
C GLY A 11 2.25 -19.99 45.85
N PHE A 12 0.98 -19.59 45.86
CA PHE A 12 0.30 -18.99 44.71
C PHE A 12 0.84 -17.59 44.39
N THR A 13 1.09 -16.75 45.40
CA THR A 13 1.72 -15.44 45.19
C THR A 13 3.15 -15.58 44.68
N LEU A 14 3.91 -16.55 45.19
CA LEU A 14 5.26 -16.84 44.69
C LEU A 14 5.26 -17.31 43.23
N ALA A 15 4.29 -18.15 42.84
CA ALA A 15 4.15 -18.59 41.45
C ALA A 15 3.83 -17.42 40.49
N ILE A 16 2.93 -16.51 40.90
CA ILE A 16 2.60 -15.31 40.12
C ILE A 16 3.82 -14.41 39.98
N ALA A 17 4.59 -14.21 41.06
CA ALA A 17 5.80 -13.39 41.01
C ALA A 17 6.82 -13.92 39.98
N ILE A 18 7.02 -15.24 39.92
CA ILE A 18 7.91 -15.89 38.94
C ILE A 18 7.36 -15.74 37.52
N LEU A 19 6.04 -15.90 37.33
CA LEU A 19 5.40 -15.75 36.02
C LEU A 19 5.56 -14.34 35.46
N ILE A 20 5.31 -13.31 36.30
CA ILE A 20 5.46 -11.91 35.91
C ILE A 20 6.94 -11.59 35.63
N GLY A 21 7.85 -12.00 36.51
CA GLY A 21 9.29 -11.78 36.33
C GLY A 21 9.85 -12.44 35.06
N GLY A 22 9.48 -13.69 34.79
CA GLY A 22 9.87 -14.41 33.58
C GLY A 22 9.30 -13.77 32.31
N GLY A 23 8.04 -13.35 32.35
CA GLY A 23 7.38 -12.67 31.23
C GLY A 23 8.10 -11.39 30.81
N VAL A 24 8.43 -10.52 31.76
CA VAL A 24 9.15 -9.26 31.48
C VAL A 24 10.53 -9.51 30.87
N ALA A 25 11.29 -10.48 31.40
CA ALA A 25 12.61 -10.82 30.86
C ALA A 25 12.53 -11.32 29.40
N THR A 26 11.58 -12.22 29.11
CA THR A 26 11.37 -12.70 27.73
C THR A 26 10.87 -11.61 26.77
N GLY A 27 10.02 -10.69 27.25
CA GLY A 27 9.53 -9.57 26.45
C GLY A 27 10.65 -8.61 26.01
N ILE A 28 11.55 -8.24 26.93
CA ILE A 28 12.70 -7.38 26.62
C ILE A 28 13.66 -8.07 25.65
N TYR A 29 13.89 -9.38 25.81
CA TYR A 29 14.75 -10.15 24.91
C TYR A 29 14.24 -10.15 23.46
N PHE A 30 12.94 -10.38 23.25
CA PHE A 30 12.34 -10.38 21.92
C PHE A 30 12.31 -8.98 21.27
N MET A 31 12.08 -7.93 22.05
CA MET A 31 12.11 -6.55 21.55
C MET A 31 13.49 -6.20 20.95
N ASN A 32 14.57 -6.69 21.58
CA ASN A 32 15.94 -6.48 21.11
C ASN A 32 16.31 -7.31 19.86
N GLN A 33 15.58 -8.40 19.58
CA GLN A 33 15.81 -9.25 18.41
C GLN A 33 15.23 -8.66 17.13
N SER A 34 14.03 -8.06 17.20
CA SER A 34 13.32 -7.54 16.02
C SER A 34 13.87 -6.20 15.49
N SER A 35 14.81 -5.58 16.21
CA SER A 35 15.40 -4.28 15.87
C SER A 35 16.81 -4.38 15.29
N ARG A 36 17.26 -5.60 14.92
CA ARG A 36 18.55 -5.77 14.24
C ARG A 36 18.39 -5.38 12.78
N ILE A 37 18.86 -4.17 12.45
CA ILE A 37 18.90 -3.66 11.08
C ILE A 37 19.68 -4.69 10.23
N PRO A 38 19.10 -5.24 9.15
CA PRO A 38 19.82 -6.16 8.29
C PRO A 38 21.05 -5.46 7.71
N PRO A 39 22.20 -6.16 7.59
CA PRO A 39 23.37 -5.58 6.94
C PRO A 39 22.98 -5.18 5.51
N LYS A 40 23.50 -4.02 5.07
CA LYS A 40 23.25 -3.55 3.70
C LYS A 40 23.63 -4.66 2.70
N PRO A 41 22.81 -4.90 1.66
CA PRO A 41 23.19 -5.83 0.61
C PRO A 41 24.48 -5.33 -0.05
N ILE A 42 25.46 -6.22 -0.13
CA ILE A 42 26.71 -6.02 -0.89
C ILE A 42 26.51 -6.64 -2.26
N TYR A 43 26.54 -5.80 -3.28
CA TYR A 43 26.41 -6.27 -4.66
C TYR A 43 27.76 -6.79 -5.16
N PRO A 44 27.76 -7.74 -6.10
CA PRO A 44 28.98 -8.14 -6.82
C PRO A 44 29.70 -6.98 -7.51
N ASN A 45 29.04 -5.84 -7.65
CA ASN A 45 29.60 -4.61 -8.21
C ASN A 45 30.33 -3.74 -7.17
N ASP A 46 30.13 -4.00 -5.87
CA ASP A 46 30.68 -3.20 -4.77
C ASP A 46 32.04 -3.73 -4.27
N ASP A 47 32.28 -5.04 -4.42
CA ASP A 47 33.52 -5.69 -4.01
C ASP A 47 34.12 -6.53 -5.15
N PRO A 48 35.30 -6.17 -5.68
CA PRO A 48 35.92 -6.88 -6.81
C PRO A 48 36.25 -8.34 -6.48
N LYS A 49 36.46 -8.67 -5.19
CA LYS A 49 36.72 -10.04 -4.73
C LYS A 49 35.49 -10.94 -4.82
N LEU A 50 34.30 -10.42 -4.52
CA LEU A 50 33.03 -11.15 -4.67
C LEU A 50 32.70 -11.38 -6.15
N ARG A 51 33.02 -10.40 -7.00
CA ARG A 51 32.91 -10.51 -8.46
C ARG A 51 33.76 -11.65 -9.01
N GLU A 52 35.01 -11.76 -8.57
CA GLU A 52 35.92 -12.82 -9.00
C GLU A 52 35.53 -14.21 -8.47
N GLN A 53 34.96 -14.30 -7.26
CA GLN A 53 34.45 -15.57 -6.74
C GLN A 53 33.19 -16.06 -7.46
N LEU A 54 32.30 -15.14 -7.87
CA LEU A 54 31.10 -15.47 -8.64
C LEU A 54 31.41 -15.79 -10.10
N ALA A 55 32.45 -15.18 -10.68
CA ALA A 55 32.90 -15.46 -12.04
C ALA A 55 33.57 -16.84 -12.22
N LYS A 56 34.01 -17.49 -11.12
CA LYS A 56 34.68 -18.79 -11.14
C LYS A 56 33.75 -19.98 -10.90
N THR A 57 32.48 -19.74 -10.56
CA THR A 57 31.49 -20.81 -10.35
C THR A 57 30.71 -21.03 -11.65
N PRO A 58 30.58 -22.27 -12.17
CA PRO A 58 29.77 -22.53 -13.36
C PRO A 58 28.32 -22.09 -13.10
N LEU A 59 27.81 -21.23 -13.99
CA LEU A 59 26.48 -20.64 -13.92
C LEU A 59 25.41 -21.75 -13.92
N PRO A 60 24.55 -21.87 -12.89
CA PRO A 60 23.35 -22.66 -13.00
C PRO A 60 22.45 -22.03 -14.07
N LYS A 61 22.07 -22.84 -15.05
CA LYS A 61 21.15 -22.50 -16.13
C LYS A 61 19.84 -21.97 -15.53
N GLN A 62 19.51 -20.74 -15.91
CA GLN A 62 18.26 -19.99 -15.71
C GLN A 62 17.10 -20.73 -14.99
N THR A 63 16.69 -20.19 -13.85
CA THR A 63 15.29 -20.23 -13.39
C THR A 63 14.73 -18.82 -13.48
N LYS A 64 13.72 -18.65 -14.34
CA LYS A 64 13.01 -17.41 -14.60
C LYS A 64 12.18 -16.98 -13.38
N LEU A 65 12.37 -15.75 -12.94
CA LEU A 65 11.40 -14.93 -12.22
C LEU A 65 11.41 -13.56 -12.92
N SER A 66 10.28 -13.19 -13.49
CA SER A 66 10.04 -11.96 -14.26
C SER A 66 8.61 -11.52 -13.91
N ASP A 67 8.28 -10.29 -13.49
CA ASP A 67 9.06 -9.07 -13.29
C ASP A 67 8.34 -8.19 -12.25
N ASN A 68 9.13 -7.57 -11.35
CA ASN A 68 8.78 -6.36 -10.63
C ASN A 68 9.44 -5.18 -11.36
N SER A 69 8.60 -4.38 -12.00
CA SER A 69 8.68 -2.91 -12.10
C SER A 69 9.99 -2.26 -12.58
N SER A 70 9.91 -1.59 -13.74
CA SER A 70 9.97 -0.12 -13.89
C SER A 70 10.80 0.35 -15.10
N ASN A 71 10.18 1.21 -15.92
CA ASN A 71 10.78 2.37 -16.62
C ASN A 71 11.58 2.20 -17.94
N LYS A 72 10.92 2.57 -19.06
CA LYS A 72 11.14 3.77 -19.93
C LYS A 72 12.45 3.98 -20.74
N ASN A 73 12.19 4.42 -22.00
CA ASN A 73 13.01 5.13 -23.01
C ASN A 73 14.08 4.33 -23.79
N SER A 74 13.91 4.11 -25.11
CA SER A 74 14.11 5.02 -26.28
C SER A 74 15.61 5.20 -26.59
N GLU A 75 16.14 4.94 -27.78
CA GLU A 75 15.67 5.37 -29.11
C GLU A 75 16.44 4.66 -30.25
N ASP A 76 15.78 4.58 -31.40
CA ASP A 76 16.31 4.62 -32.78
C ASP A 76 16.94 3.38 -33.46
N LYS A 77 16.19 2.87 -34.45
CA LYS A 77 16.53 2.84 -35.90
C LYS A 77 16.48 1.47 -36.59
N SER A 78 15.46 1.34 -37.47
CA SER A 78 15.47 0.62 -38.77
C SER A 78 15.70 -0.91 -38.78
N GLU A 79 15.09 -1.75 -39.62
CA GLU A 79 13.96 -1.72 -40.54
C GLU A 79 13.84 -3.17 -41.09
N VAL A 80 12.62 -3.62 -41.41
CA VAL A 80 12.24 -4.72 -42.34
C VAL A 80 12.55 -6.19 -41.94
N LYS A 81 11.51 -7.05 -41.82
CA LYS A 81 11.05 -7.93 -42.93
C LYS A 81 10.04 -9.06 -42.51
N VAL A 82 8.78 -8.82 -42.90
CA VAL A 82 7.63 -9.70 -43.27
C VAL A 82 7.03 -10.83 -42.40
N THR A 83 5.71 -10.67 -42.25
CA THR A 83 4.56 -11.56 -41.92
C THR A 83 4.39 -12.77 -42.88
N PRO A 84 3.56 -13.80 -42.56
CA PRO A 84 2.09 -13.70 -42.75
C PRO A 84 1.19 -14.27 -41.63
N THR A 85 0.06 -13.59 -41.42
CA THR A 85 -1.17 -13.92 -40.67
C THR A 85 -2.13 -14.79 -41.54
N PRO A 86 -3.16 -15.48 -41.00
CA PRO A 86 -4.53 -14.90 -40.78
C PRO A 86 -5.20 -15.37 -39.44
N THR A 87 -5.88 -14.57 -38.59
CA THR A 87 -7.18 -13.80 -38.70
C THR A 87 -8.42 -14.73 -38.66
N PRO A 88 -9.58 -14.47 -37.99
CA PRO A 88 -10.26 -13.17 -37.59
C PRO A 88 -10.70 -13.03 -36.09
N THR A 89 -10.74 -11.85 -35.42
CA THR A 89 -11.67 -10.66 -35.48
C THR A 89 -12.85 -10.76 -34.47
N PRO A 90 -13.40 -9.68 -33.83
CA PRO A 90 -13.03 -8.26 -33.78
C PRO A 90 -12.83 -7.66 -32.36
N THR A 91 -12.19 -6.50 -32.39
CA THR A 91 -12.04 -5.43 -31.41
C THR A 91 -13.28 -4.51 -31.37
N PRO A 92 -13.47 -3.70 -30.31
CA PRO A 92 -13.28 -2.24 -30.45
C PRO A 92 -12.33 -1.74 -29.33
N ILE A 93 -11.22 -1.02 -29.50
CA ILE A 93 -10.85 0.22 -30.21
C ILE A 93 -11.69 1.43 -29.75
N SER A 94 -11.03 2.25 -28.92
CA SER A 94 -11.03 3.71 -28.96
C SER A 94 -9.69 4.12 -28.30
N THR A 95 -8.61 4.46 -29.00
CA THR A 95 -8.33 5.63 -29.86
C THR A 95 -8.17 6.93 -29.07
N GLU A 96 -6.91 7.42 -29.03
CA GLU A 96 -6.37 8.81 -28.99
C GLU A 96 -6.78 9.77 -27.84
N LYS A 97 -5.84 10.29 -27.01
CA LYS A 97 -4.98 11.51 -27.16
C LYS A 97 -5.81 12.82 -27.26
N PRO A 98 -5.40 14.01 -26.74
CA PRO A 98 -4.57 14.43 -25.60
C PRO A 98 -5.37 15.28 -24.57
N GLU A 99 -4.69 15.75 -23.52
CA GLU A 99 -4.90 17.05 -22.83
C GLU A 99 -6.33 17.51 -22.45
N ASN A 100 -6.53 17.55 -21.13
CA ASN A 100 -7.43 18.46 -20.41
C ASN A 100 -8.94 18.32 -20.67
N GLU A 101 -9.55 17.28 -20.11
CA GLU A 101 -10.97 17.36 -19.72
C GLU A 101 -11.23 16.41 -18.55
N LYS A 102 -11.72 16.98 -17.44
CA LYS A 102 -12.20 16.25 -16.27
C LYS A 102 -13.18 15.18 -16.74
N LYS A 103 -12.74 13.91 -16.79
CA LYS A 103 -13.60 12.78 -17.17
C LYS A 103 -14.90 12.89 -16.37
N PRO A 104 -16.07 13.01 -17.03
CA PRO A 104 -17.33 13.21 -16.34
C PRO A 104 -17.54 12.04 -15.37
N LEU A 105 -17.85 12.40 -14.14
CA LEU A 105 -18.08 11.46 -13.07
C LEU A 105 -19.31 10.59 -13.43
N PRO A 106 -19.25 9.26 -13.24
CA PRO A 106 -20.40 8.40 -13.49
C PRO A 106 -21.58 8.78 -12.55
N PRO A 107 -22.83 8.52 -12.93
CA PRO A 107 -23.99 8.81 -12.10
C PRO A 107 -23.86 8.10 -10.74
N GLY A 108 -23.79 8.86 -9.64
CA GLY A 108 -23.63 8.33 -8.28
C GLY A 108 -22.23 8.49 -7.69
N ALA A 109 -21.28 9.07 -8.42
CA ALA A 109 -19.99 9.43 -7.87
C ALA A 109 -20.07 10.69 -6.98
N TYR A 110 -19.37 10.67 -5.85
CA TYR A 110 -19.39 11.75 -4.88
C TYR A 110 -17.97 12.01 -4.35
N GLN A 111 -17.72 13.24 -3.89
CA GLN A 111 -16.46 13.56 -3.23
C GLN A 111 -16.44 12.97 -1.83
N ALA A 112 -15.28 12.44 -1.44
CA ALA A 112 -15.06 11.91 -0.12
C ALA A 112 -13.69 12.32 0.41
N ARG A 113 -13.58 12.41 1.73
CA ARG A 113 -12.34 12.66 2.46
C ARG A 113 -11.88 11.39 3.14
N VAL A 114 -10.59 11.10 3.05
CA VAL A 114 -9.99 10.00 3.80
C VAL A 114 -9.88 10.35 5.28
N THR A 115 -10.50 9.54 6.13
CA THR A 115 -10.53 9.77 7.59
C THR A 115 -9.49 8.97 8.36
N TRP A 116 -8.80 8.02 7.71
CA TRP A 116 -7.77 7.20 8.34
C TRP A 116 -6.44 7.95 8.44
N ASN A 117 -5.89 8.10 9.65
CA ASN A 117 -4.68 8.88 9.94
C ASN A 117 -3.41 8.39 9.22
N GLN A 118 -3.31 7.09 8.90
CA GLN A 118 -2.19 6.55 8.12
C GLN A 118 -2.42 6.60 6.60
N GLY A 119 -3.56 7.12 6.14
CA GLY A 119 -3.98 7.06 4.75
C GLY A 119 -4.52 5.68 4.35
N LEU A 120 -4.94 5.54 3.09
CA LEU A 120 -5.47 4.29 2.55
C LEU A 120 -4.61 3.77 1.41
N ARG A 121 -4.52 2.45 1.32
CA ARG A 121 -3.90 1.77 0.19
C ARG A 121 -4.96 1.51 -0.88
N LEU A 122 -4.70 2.00 -2.08
CA LEU A 122 -5.50 1.73 -3.27
C LEU A 122 -5.12 0.35 -3.80
N ARG A 123 -6.12 -0.48 -4.08
CA ARG A 123 -5.93 -1.83 -4.60
C ARG A 123 -6.49 -1.98 -6.02
N SER A 124 -5.97 -2.95 -6.78
CA SER A 124 -6.48 -3.26 -8.12
C SER A 124 -7.89 -3.88 -8.10
N GLU A 125 -8.22 -4.65 -7.07
CA GLU A 125 -9.51 -5.33 -6.88
C GLU A 125 -10.13 -5.04 -5.49
N PRO A 126 -11.45 -5.20 -5.31
CA PRO A 126 -12.15 -5.05 -4.02
C PRO A 126 -11.89 -6.25 -3.09
N LYS A 127 -10.61 -6.55 -2.83
CA LYS A 127 -10.18 -7.67 -1.98
C LYS A 127 -8.99 -7.27 -1.13
N ALA A 128 -8.85 -7.86 0.05
CA ALA A 128 -7.82 -7.46 1.01
C ALA A 128 -6.39 -7.81 0.56
N ASP A 129 -6.27 -8.92 -0.16
CA ASP A 129 -5.05 -9.56 -0.69
C ASP A 129 -4.67 -9.08 -2.11
N SER A 130 -5.52 -8.27 -2.74
CA SER A 130 -5.23 -7.68 -4.05
C SER A 130 -3.97 -6.81 -4.03
N GLN A 131 -3.28 -6.77 -5.17
CA GLN A 131 -2.10 -5.91 -5.38
C GLN A 131 -2.43 -4.45 -5.06
N ALA A 132 -1.51 -3.80 -4.33
CA ALA A 132 -1.57 -2.37 -4.09
C ALA A 132 -1.15 -1.63 -5.36
N VAL A 133 -2.04 -0.80 -5.88
CA VAL A 133 -1.74 0.06 -7.04
C VAL A 133 -1.19 1.41 -6.58
N GLY A 134 -1.53 1.87 -5.37
CA GLY A 134 -1.04 3.13 -4.81
C GLY A 134 -1.54 3.41 -3.40
N GLY A 135 -1.55 4.69 -3.04
CA GLY A 135 -2.02 5.16 -1.73
C GLY A 135 -2.56 6.57 -1.77
N VAL A 136 -3.48 6.86 -0.85
CA VAL A 136 -4.09 8.17 -0.61
C VAL A 136 -3.80 8.56 0.83
N GLY A 137 -3.37 9.81 1.03
CA GLY A 137 -3.03 10.33 2.35
C GLY A 137 -4.25 10.56 3.25
N PHE A 138 -4.01 10.73 4.55
CA PHE A 138 -5.03 11.22 5.47
C PHE A 138 -5.52 12.61 5.04
N ASN A 139 -6.81 12.89 5.24
CA ASN A 139 -7.47 14.16 4.90
C ASN A 139 -7.48 14.53 3.41
N GLN A 140 -6.94 13.68 2.53
CA GLN A 140 -6.96 13.90 1.10
C GLN A 140 -8.37 13.70 0.55
N LYS A 141 -8.75 14.58 -0.39
CA LYS A 141 -10.00 14.48 -1.13
C LYS A 141 -9.86 13.47 -2.27
N VAL A 142 -10.89 12.65 -2.45
CA VAL A 142 -10.99 11.64 -3.51
C VAL A 142 -12.41 11.61 -4.05
N ILE A 143 -12.57 11.08 -5.25
CA ILE A 143 -13.86 10.91 -5.89
C ILE A 143 -14.21 9.42 -5.82
N VAL A 144 -15.25 9.05 -5.08
CA VAL A 144 -15.77 7.69 -5.10
C VAL A 144 -16.57 7.52 -6.39
N ILE A 145 -16.22 6.55 -7.21
CA ILE A 145 -16.83 6.32 -8.54
C ILE A 145 -17.64 5.02 -8.61
N GLU A 146 -17.41 4.09 -7.69
CA GLU A 146 -18.04 2.77 -7.67
C GLU A 146 -18.03 2.21 -6.24
N GLU A 147 -19.03 1.39 -5.92
CA GLU A 147 -19.06 0.59 -4.68
C GLU A 147 -19.11 -0.90 -5.07
N SER A 148 -18.47 -1.74 -4.27
CA SER A 148 -18.54 -3.19 -4.43
C SER A 148 -19.93 -3.71 -4.04
N ASP A 149 -20.35 -4.86 -4.56
CA ASP A 149 -21.66 -5.48 -4.30
C ASP A 149 -21.93 -5.67 -2.80
N ASP A 150 -20.87 -5.96 -2.04
CA ASP A 150 -20.90 -6.15 -0.58
C ASP A 150 -20.81 -4.85 0.23
N LYS A 151 -20.64 -3.70 -0.44
CA LYS A 151 -20.45 -2.36 0.15
C LYS A 151 -19.26 -2.25 1.11
N THR A 152 -18.33 -3.20 1.11
CA THR A 152 -17.15 -3.13 1.97
C THR A 152 -16.00 -2.37 1.29
N TRP A 153 -16.02 -2.33 -0.04
CA TRP A 153 -15.04 -1.63 -0.87
C TRP A 153 -15.68 -0.52 -1.70
N GLN A 154 -14.92 0.54 -1.90
CA GLN A 154 -15.24 1.66 -2.77
C GLN A 154 -14.09 1.89 -3.72
N LYS A 155 -14.39 2.05 -5.00
CA LYS A 155 -13.42 2.47 -6.00
C LYS A 155 -13.32 3.97 -5.96
N VAL A 156 -12.12 4.46 -5.69
CA VAL A 156 -11.81 5.89 -5.62
C VAL A 156 -10.89 6.28 -6.76
N ARG A 157 -11.10 7.50 -7.26
CA ARG A 157 -10.21 8.21 -8.18
C ARG A 157 -9.65 9.42 -7.44
N LEU A 158 -8.35 9.69 -7.60
CA LEU A 158 -7.75 10.92 -7.10
C LEU A 158 -8.28 12.14 -7.90
N GLU A 159 -8.33 13.32 -7.27
CA GLU A 159 -8.85 14.55 -7.92
C GLU A 159 -8.06 14.95 -9.18
N ASP A 160 -6.76 14.63 -9.21
CA ASP A 160 -5.88 14.85 -10.36
C ASP A 160 -6.09 13.83 -11.49
N GLY A 161 -6.96 12.83 -11.28
CA GLY A 161 -7.23 11.76 -12.23
C GLY A 161 -6.02 10.85 -12.50
N SER A 162 -4.93 11.00 -11.76
CA SER A 162 -3.68 10.27 -11.99
C SER A 162 -3.82 8.79 -11.64
N GLN A 163 -4.71 8.46 -10.70
CA GLN A 163 -4.77 7.15 -10.11
C GLN A 163 -6.16 6.76 -9.61
N GLU A 164 -6.49 5.48 -9.79
CA GLU A 164 -7.72 4.85 -9.34
C GLU A 164 -7.41 3.55 -8.58
N GLY A 165 -8.28 3.19 -7.64
CA GLY A 165 -8.22 1.89 -6.99
C GLY A 165 -9.25 1.70 -5.89
N TRP A 166 -9.31 0.48 -5.37
CA TRP A 166 -10.26 0.07 -4.35
C TRP A 166 -9.72 0.33 -2.94
N VAL A 167 -10.56 0.94 -2.10
CA VAL A 167 -10.30 1.23 -0.69
C VAL A 167 -11.47 0.73 0.17
N LYS A 168 -11.24 0.56 1.49
CA LYS A 168 -12.32 0.18 2.41
C LYS A 168 -13.29 1.35 2.61
N SER A 169 -14.58 1.10 2.36
CA SER A 169 -15.66 2.10 2.45
C SER A 169 -15.71 2.84 3.80
N ARG A 170 -15.45 2.12 4.91
CA ARG A 170 -15.53 2.68 6.27
C ARG A 170 -14.48 3.76 6.57
N ASN A 171 -13.46 3.90 5.73
CA ASN A 171 -12.35 4.82 5.96
C ASN A 171 -12.44 6.12 5.14
N THR A 172 -13.59 6.38 4.53
CA THR A 172 -13.88 7.56 3.73
C THR A 172 -15.19 8.19 4.18
N GLN A 173 -15.21 9.52 4.27
CA GLN A 173 -16.39 10.31 4.64
C GLN A 173 -16.85 11.10 3.42
N LYS A 174 -18.13 11.05 3.07
CA LYS A 174 -18.67 11.88 1.98
C LYS A 174 -18.52 13.35 2.34
N LEU A 175 -18.03 14.14 1.40
CA LEU A 175 -18.04 15.59 1.48
C LEU A 175 -19.35 16.05 0.85
N ASP A 176 -20.31 16.37 1.69
CA ASP A 176 -21.50 17.08 1.23
C ASP A 176 -21.08 18.54 0.99
N GLU A 177 -21.61 19.18 -0.06
CA GLU A 177 -21.25 20.55 -0.49
C GLU A 177 -21.54 21.64 0.57
N GLN A 178 -22.03 21.26 1.76
CA GLN A 178 -22.33 22.15 2.89
C GLN A 178 -21.17 22.38 3.87
N ASP A 179 -20.04 21.67 3.73
CA ASP A 179 -18.90 21.77 4.67
C ASP A 179 -17.73 22.67 4.19
N GLU A 180 -17.78 23.23 2.97
CA GLU A 180 -16.72 24.12 2.47
C GLU A 180 -16.79 25.57 3.01
N GLN A 181 -17.87 25.96 3.70
CA GLN A 181 -18.04 27.32 4.22
C GLN A 181 -17.57 27.55 5.67
N THR A 182 -17.16 26.52 6.40
CA THR A 182 -16.83 26.67 7.84
C THR A 182 -15.33 26.85 8.13
N ASN A 183 -14.44 26.82 7.12
CA ASN A 183 -13.00 26.88 7.36
C ASN A 183 -12.28 28.12 6.81
N GLU A 184 -12.97 29.06 6.16
CA GLU A 184 -12.38 30.36 5.75
C GLU A 184 -12.70 31.52 6.68
N ASP A 185 -13.68 31.40 7.58
CA ASP A 185 -14.07 32.44 8.55
C ASP A 185 -13.32 32.35 9.88
N ASN A 186 -11.98 32.28 9.84
CA ASN A 186 -11.16 32.57 11.03
C ASN A 186 -9.84 33.28 10.70
N SER A 187 -9.78 33.96 9.56
CA SER A 187 -8.68 34.88 9.21
C SER A 187 -9.18 36.31 9.14
N GLN A 188 -9.92 36.78 10.14
CA GLN A 188 -10.17 38.21 10.28
C GLN A 188 -8.98 38.85 11.00
N PRO A 189 -8.24 39.80 10.40
CA PRO A 189 -7.23 40.55 11.13
C PRO A 189 -7.94 41.43 12.16
N ASN A 190 -7.51 41.28 13.42
CA ASN A 190 -7.96 42.09 14.54
C ASN A 190 -7.75 43.59 14.24
N PRO A 191 -8.80 44.41 14.13
CA PRO A 191 -8.62 45.85 14.01
C PRO A 191 -8.15 46.39 15.37
N ARG A 192 -7.01 47.07 15.37
CA ARG A 192 -6.53 47.88 16.50
C ARG A 192 -7.43 49.09 16.74
#